data_AF-A0A6A8MRZ8-F1
#
_entry.id   AF-A0A6A8MRZ8-F1
#
_cell.length_a   1.000
_cell.length_b   1.000
_cell.length_c   1.000
_cell.angle_alpha   90.00
_cell.angle_beta   90.00
_cell.angle_gamma   90.00
#
_symmetry.space_group_name_H-M   'P 1'
#
loop_
_entity.id
_entity.type
_entity.pdbx_description
1 polymer ?
#
loop_
_entity_poly.entity_id
_entity_poly.type
_entity_poly.pdbx_seq_one_letter_code
_entity_poly.pdbx_strand_id
1 'polypeptide(L)'
;MTKRALISVFDKAGVEDFARGLHDLGFELVSSGGTAKAIAKANIPVVEVSEVTGVPEMLDHRVVTLHPKIHGGILADRGKESHLADLENHGIGAFDLVVSNLYPFGERPDIETIDIGGPAMVRAA
;
A
#
# COMPACT_ATOMS: atom_id res chain seq x y z
N MET A 1 -13.97 -11.28 -7.69
CA MET A 1 -13.23 -10.62 -6.59
C MET A 1 -12.97 -9.19 -7.02
N THR A 2 -13.16 -8.22 -6.11
CA THR A 2 -12.79 -6.83 -6.35
C THR A 2 -11.26 -6.73 -6.43
N LYS A 3 -10.73 -6.01 -7.43
CA LYS A 3 -9.29 -5.82 -7.56
C LYS A 3 -8.80 -4.82 -6.51
N ARG A 4 -7.61 -5.00 -5.96
CA ARG A 4 -7.07 -4.12 -4.90
C ARG A 4 -5.78 -3.44 -5.35
N ALA A 5 -5.67 -2.15 -5.07
CA ALA A 5 -4.46 -1.37 -5.32
C ALA A 5 -3.88 -0.83 -4.00
N LEU A 6 -2.61 -1.10 -3.74
CA LEU A 6 -1.86 -0.50 -2.63
C LEU A 6 -1.07 0.71 -3.14
N ILE A 7 -1.39 1.91 -2.65
CA ILE A 7 -0.79 3.16 -3.09
C ILE A 7 -0.05 3.81 -1.91
N SER A 8 1.27 3.95 -2.00
CA SER A 8 2.08 4.62 -0.98
C SER A 8 3.17 5.44 -1.65
N VAL A 9 2.95 6.75 -1.75
CA VAL A 9 3.82 7.66 -2.49
C VAL A 9 4.30 8.82 -1.62
N PHE A 10 5.59 9.11 -1.71
CA PHE A 10 6.15 10.34 -1.19
C PHE A 10 5.67 11.54 -2.01
N ASP A 11 5.95 11.54 -3.30
CA ASP A 11 5.48 12.56 -4.24
C ASP A 11 4.04 12.26 -4.65
N LYS A 12 3.15 13.24 -4.40
CA LYS A 12 1.70 13.13 -4.59
C LYS A 12 1.25 13.73 -5.93
N ALA A 13 2.18 14.16 -6.78
CA ALA A 13 1.85 14.66 -8.11
C ALA A 13 0.96 13.65 -8.87
N GLY A 14 -0.25 14.09 -9.25
CA GLY A 14 -1.21 13.28 -10.00
C GLY A 14 -1.87 12.13 -9.24
N VAL A 15 -1.64 11.97 -7.93
CA VAL A 15 -2.16 10.82 -7.17
C VAL A 15 -3.69 10.80 -7.10
N GLU A 16 -4.33 11.98 -7.05
CA GLU A 16 -5.78 12.10 -6.98
C GLU A 16 -6.45 11.62 -8.28
N ASP A 17 -5.97 12.08 -9.44
CA ASP A 17 -6.49 11.66 -10.74
C ASP A 17 -6.24 10.17 -11.01
N PHE A 18 -5.05 9.68 -10.63
CA PHE A 18 -4.70 8.28 -10.73
C PHE A 18 -5.62 7.39 -9.86
N ALA A 19 -5.82 7.78 -8.59
CA ALA A 19 -6.71 7.08 -7.67
C ALA A 19 -8.16 7.08 -8.16
N ARG A 20 -8.62 8.20 -8.74
CA ARG A 20 -9.97 8.30 -9.31
C ARG A 20 -10.17 7.33 -10.47
N GLY A 21 -9.22 7.29 -11.40
CA GLY A 21 -9.26 6.33 -12.50
C GLY A 21 -9.30 4.87 -12.03
N LEU A 22 -8.51 4.51 -11.01
CA LEU A 22 -8.57 3.17 -10.42
C LEU A 22 -9.92 2.88 -9.75
N HIS A 23 -10.45 3.83 -8.99
CA HIS A 23 -11.77 3.69 -8.37
C HIS A 23 -12.88 3.51 -9.41
N ASP A 24 -12.87 4.30 -10.49
CA ASP A 24 -13.83 4.21 -11.59
C ASP A 24 -13.73 2.85 -12.33
N LEU A 25 -12.55 2.24 -12.34
CA LEU A 25 -12.31 0.87 -12.83
C LEU A 25 -12.72 -0.22 -11.83
N GLY A 26 -13.25 0.15 -10.66
CA GLY A 26 -13.73 -0.76 -9.63
C GLY A 26 -12.63 -1.34 -8.73
N PHE A 27 -11.48 -0.68 -8.61
CA PHE A 27 -10.48 -1.06 -7.61
C PHE A 27 -10.86 -0.59 -6.22
N GLU A 28 -10.64 -1.45 -5.23
CA GLU A 28 -10.51 -1.04 -3.83
C GLU A 28 -9.13 -0.41 -3.64
N LEU A 29 -9.10 0.82 -3.12
CA LEU A 29 -7.86 1.53 -2.86
C LEU A 29 -7.45 1.33 -1.40
N VAL A 30 -6.22 0.89 -1.18
CA VAL A 30 -5.58 0.83 0.13
C VAL A 30 -4.38 1.76 0.12
N SER A 31 -4.25 2.61 1.14
CA SER A 31 -3.18 3.58 1.21
C SER A 31 -2.78 3.89 2.66
N SER A 32 -1.67 4.58 2.87
CA SER A 32 -1.21 4.97 4.20
C SER A 32 -0.90 6.45 4.30
N GLY A 33 -1.18 7.01 5.48
CA GLY A 33 -0.63 8.28 5.94
C GLY A 33 -0.93 9.44 5.00
N GLY A 34 0.10 10.14 4.53
CA GLY A 34 -0.06 11.30 3.67
C GLY A 34 -0.73 11.01 2.33
N THR A 35 -0.60 9.78 1.81
CA THR A 35 -1.21 9.37 0.53
C THR A 35 -2.71 9.14 0.69
N ALA A 36 -3.10 8.39 1.72
CA ALA A 36 -4.51 8.15 2.03
C ALA A 36 -5.26 9.46 2.29
N LYS A 37 -4.66 10.38 3.05
CA LYS A 37 -5.21 11.73 3.28
C LYS A 37 -5.43 12.53 1.99
N ALA A 38 -4.50 12.45 1.02
CA ALA A 38 -4.63 13.13 -0.26
C ALA A 38 -5.80 12.55 -1.09
N ILE A 39 -5.89 11.23 -1.17
CA ILE A 39 -6.98 10.53 -1.88
C ILE A 39 -8.33 10.83 -1.24
N ALA A 40 -8.43 10.72 0.09
CA ALA A 40 -9.67 10.97 0.83
C ALA A 40 -10.16 12.43 0.68
N LYS A 41 -9.23 13.41 0.65
CA LYS A 41 -9.57 14.83 0.44
C LYS A 41 -10.23 15.08 -0.92
N ALA A 42 -9.95 14.25 -1.92
CA ALA A 42 -10.59 14.28 -3.23
C ALA A 42 -11.95 13.56 -3.27
N ASN A 43 -12.50 13.18 -2.11
CA ASN A 43 -13.73 12.39 -1.92
C ASN A 43 -13.70 11.03 -2.63
N ILE A 44 -12.52 10.41 -2.72
CA ILE A 44 -12.36 9.07 -3.28
C ILE A 44 -12.29 8.08 -2.11
N PRO A 45 -13.11 7.01 -2.10
CA PRO A 45 -13.03 5.98 -1.07
C PRO A 45 -11.64 5.34 -1.04
N VAL A 46 -11.04 5.30 0.15
CA VAL A 46 -9.73 4.68 0.38
C VAL A 46 -9.72 4.07 1.78
N VAL A 47 -9.19 2.85 1.88
CA VAL A 47 -9.01 2.14 3.15
C VAL A 47 -7.60 2.44 3.66
N GLU A 48 -7.48 2.85 4.92
CA GLU A 48 -6.16 3.05 5.52
C GLU A 48 -5.47 1.69 5.78
N VAL A 49 -4.15 1.63 5.60
CA VAL A 49 -3.36 0.42 5.89
C VAL A 49 -3.56 -0.06 7.33
N SER A 50 -3.75 0.85 8.28
CA SER A 50 -4.03 0.52 9.69
C SER A 50 -5.35 -0.24 9.88
N GLU A 51 -6.36 0.00 9.04
CA GLU A 51 -7.62 -0.74 9.05
C GLU A 51 -7.41 -2.18 8.54
N VAL A 52 -6.53 -2.35 7.54
CA VAL A 52 -6.17 -3.67 7.01
C VAL A 52 -5.36 -4.45 8.05
N THR A 53 -4.34 -3.83 8.64
CA THR A 53 -3.42 -4.51 9.56
C THR A 53 -4.05 -4.71 10.94
N GLY A 54 -4.90 -3.78 11.38
CA GLY A 54 -5.36 -3.67 12.77
C GLY A 54 -4.34 -3.01 13.70
N VAL A 55 -3.24 -2.48 13.15
CA VAL A 55 -2.16 -1.84 13.91
C VAL A 55 -2.19 -0.35 13.60
N PRO A 56 -2.31 0.53 14.62
CA PRO A 56 -2.27 1.96 14.40
C PRO A 56 -0.89 2.41 13.93
N GLU A 57 -0.83 3.62 13.39
CA GLU A 57 0.44 4.27 13.08
C GLU A 57 1.33 4.39 14.33
N MET A 58 2.60 4.02 14.20
CA MET A 58 3.59 4.05 15.28
C MET A 58 4.99 4.37 14.76
N LEU A 59 5.86 4.83 15.67
CA LEU A 59 7.26 5.18 15.39
C LEU A 59 7.40 6.18 14.23
N ASP A 60 6.62 7.25 14.25
CA ASP A 60 6.62 8.30 13.22
C ASP A 60 6.48 7.73 11.80
N HIS A 61 5.49 6.86 11.62
CA HIS A 61 5.16 6.20 10.35
C HIS A 61 6.19 5.17 9.82
N ARG A 62 7.25 4.83 10.58
CA ARG A 62 8.36 4.00 10.09
C ARG A 62 8.02 2.54 9.75
N VAL A 63 6.94 2.00 10.31
CA VAL A 63 6.65 0.56 10.25
C VAL A 63 5.23 0.25 9.75
N VAL A 64 4.55 1.23 9.14
CA VAL A 64 3.12 1.10 8.79
C VAL A 64 2.84 -0.02 7.81
N THR A 65 3.70 -0.23 6.81
CA THR A 65 3.48 -1.25 5.76
C THR A 65 4.24 -2.55 6.00
N LEU A 66 5.12 -2.61 7.01
CA LEU A 66 5.96 -3.77 7.34
C LEU A 66 5.15 -4.83 8.11
N HIS A 67 4.10 -5.34 7.48
CA HIS A 67 3.13 -6.23 8.12
C HIS A 67 2.78 -7.44 7.24
N PRO A 68 2.58 -8.65 7.80
CA PRO A 68 2.21 -9.84 7.03
C PRO A 68 0.92 -9.69 6.22
N LYS A 69 -0.09 -8.96 6.72
CA LYS A 69 -1.32 -8.67 5.94
C LYS A 69 -1.09 -7.77 4.72
N ILE A 70 0.02 -7.02 4.68
CA ILE A 70 0.41 -6.24 3.50
C ILE A 70 1.28 -7.10 2.60
N HIS A 71 2.41 -7.58 3.11
CA HIS A 71 3.37 -8.35 2.32
C HIS A 71 2.83 -9.71 1.85
N GLY A 72 1.99 -10.38 2.63
CA GLY A 72 1.33 -11.61 2.21
C GLY A 72 0.39 -11.37 1.02
N GLY A 73 -0.34 -10.25 1.02
CA GLY A 73 -1.19 -9.87 -0.12
C GLY A 73 -0.41 -9.55 -1.39
N ILE A 74 0.86 -9.15 -1.27
CA ILE A 74 1.75 -8.87 -2.40
C ILE A 74 2.46 -10.16 -2.87
N LEU A 75 3.06 -10.92 -1.94
CA LEU A 75 3.97 -12.03 -2.22
C LEU A 75 3.29 -13.36 -2.53
N ALA A 76 1.99 -13.51 -2.23
CA ALA A 76 1.30 -14.76 -2.44
C ALA A 76 1.25 -15.13 -3.93
N ASP A 77 1.99 -16.18 -4.29
CA ASP A 77 1.87 -16.86 -5.59
C ASP A 77 0.45 -17.40 -5.81
N ARG A 78 -0.31 -16.69 -6.64
CA ARG A 78 -1.72 -17.01 -6.93
C ARG A 78 -1.91 -18.26 -7.79
N GLY A 79 -0.82 -18.84 -8.31
CA GLY A 79 -0.83 -20.14 -8.99
C GLY A 79 -0.73 -21.33 -8.05
N LYS A 80 -0.50 -21.11 -6.74
CA LYS A 80 -0.38 -22.16 -5.73
C LYS A 80 -1.57 -22.17 -4.78
N GLU A 81 -2.33 -23.26 -4.78
CA GLU A 81 -3.50 -23.44 -3.91
C GLU A 81 -3.18 -23.27 -2.42
N SER A 82 -2.00 -23.72 -1.97
CA SER A 82 -1.57 -23.55 -0.59
C SER A 82 -1.42 -22.09 -0.18
N HIS A 83 -0.91 -21.22 -1.07
CA HIS A 83 -0.79 -19.80 -0.79
C HIS A 83 -2.16 -19.12 -0.74
N LEU A 84 -3.08 -19.51 -1.63
CA LEU A 84 -4.45 -19.00 -1.62
C LEU A 84 -5.19 -19.39 -0.33
N ALA A 85 -4.99 -20.62 0.14
CA ALA A 85 -5.52 -21.08 1.43
C ALA A 85 -4.92 -20.30 2.60
N ASP A 86 -3.62 -20.02 2.60
CA ASP A 86 -2.98 -19.19 3.62
C ASP A 86 -3.57 -17.78 3.67
N LEU A 87 -3.81 -17.16 2.51
CA LEU A 87 -4.46 -15.85 2.42
C LEU A 87 -5.87 -15.87 3.04
N GLU A 88 -6.69 -16.86 2.66
CA GLU A 88 -8.07 -16.98 3.15
C GLU A 88 -8.10 -17.22 4.66
N ASN A 89 -7.30 -18.17 5.16
CA ASN A 89 -7.24 -18.55 6.58
C ASN A 89 -6.83 -17.39 7.50
N HIS A 90 -6.04 -16.44 6.98
CA HIS A 90 -5.55 -15.29 7.75
C HIS A 90 -6.27 -13.98 7.40
N GLY A 91 -7.30 -14.03 6.54
CA GLY A 91 -8.07 -12.86 6.13
C GLY A 91 -7.22 -11.82 5.39
N ILE A 92 -6.30 -12.28 4.53
CA ILE A 92 -5.39 -11.43 3.77
C ILE A 92 -5.90 -11.27 2.34
N GLY A 93 -6.27 -10.06 1.96
CA GLY A 93 -6.63 -9.75 0.57
C GLY A 93 -5.40 -9.54 -0.30
N ALA A 94 -5.33 -10.21 -1.46
CA ALA A 94 -4.27 -10.01 -2.45
C ALA A 94 -4.30 -8.60 -3.06
N PHE A 95 -3.15 -8.09 -3.46
CA PHE A 95 -3.01 -6.84 -4.21
C PHE A 95 -2.72 -7.13 -5.68
N ASP A 96 -3.47 -6.50 -6.58
CA ASP A 96 -3.29 -6.62 -8.04
C ASP A 96 -2.39 -5.50 -8.60
N LEU A 97 -2.22 -4.43 -7.82
CA LEU A 97 -1.38 -3.29 -8.18
C LEU A 97 -0.71 -2.72 -6.93
N VAL A 98 0.59 -2.47 -7.02
CA VAL A 98 1.37 -1.74 -6.02
C VAL A 98 1.93 -0.48 -6.68
N VAL A 99 1.63 0.68 -6.12
CA VAL A 99 2.11 1.98 -6.59
C VAL A 99 2.94 2.62 -5.50
N SER A 100 4.22 2.82 -5.78
CA SER A 100 5.18 3.35 -4.82
C SER A 100 6.18 4.28 -5.49
N ASN A 101 6.46 5.40 -4.83
CA ASN A 101 7.65 6.21 -5.08
C ASN A 101 8.30 6.53 -3.73
N LEU A 102 9.63 6.60 -3.74
CA LEU A 102 10.44 6.55 -2.53
C LEU A 102 10.76 7.94 -2.00
N TYR A 103 11.21 8.01 -0.76
CA TYR A 103 11.79 9.24 -0.21
C TYR A 103 12.99 9.70 -1.06
N PRO A 104 13.21 11.02 -1.21
CA PRO A 104 14.15 11.58 -2.19
C PRO A 104 15.59 11.57 -1.64
N PHE A 105 16.10 10.39 -1.29
CA PHE A 105 17.43 10.22 -0.70
C PHE A 105 18.56 10.82 -1.57
N GLY A 106 18.43 10.73 -2.90
CA GLY A 106 19.42 11.30 -3.83
C GLY A 106 19.52 12.83 -3.76
N GLU A 107 18.43 13.52 -3.40
CA GLU A 107 18.40 14.98 -3.24
C GLU A 107 18.75 15.41 -1.81
N ARG A 108 18.36 14.60 -0.83
CA ARG A 108 18.61 14.85 0.60
C ARG A 108 19.12 13.58 1.28
N PRO A 109 20.42 13.27 1.20
CA PRO A 109 20.98 12.03 1.74
C PRO A 109 21.16 12.10 3.25
N ASP A 110 20.08 11.88 4.01
CA ASP A 110 20.07 11.83 5.48
C ASP A 110 19.44 10.53 6.00
N ILE A 111 19.49 10.29 7.31
CA ILE A 111 18.95 9.07 7.92
C ILE A 111 17.42 8.98 7.78
N GLU A 112 16.72 10.12 7.77
CA GLU A 112 15.25 10.18 7.73
C GLU A 112 14.67 9.92 6.34
N THR A 113 15.49 10.04 5.29
CA THR A 113 15.13 9.75 3.90
C THR A 113 15.45 8.32 3.48
N ILE A 114 16.00 7.50 4.38
CA ILE A 114 16.16 6.06 4.15
C ILE A 114 14.79 5.40 4.28
N ASP A 115 14.14 5.17 3.14
CA ASP A 115 12.87 4.46 3.08
C ASP A 115 13.07 2.95 3.28
N ILE A 116 12.27 2.37 4.18
CA ILE A 116 12.29 0.92 4.47
C ILE A 116 11.05 0.25 3.88
N GLY A 117 9.87 0.80 4.15
CA GLY A 117 8.61 0.24 3.70
C GLY A 117 8.44 0.31 2.19
N GLY A 118 8.77 1.45 1.57
CA GLY A 118 8.68 1.65 0.12
C GLY A 118 9.47 0.61 -0.67
N PRO A 119 10.79 0.46 -0.44
CA PRO A 119 11.60 -0.54 -1.13
C PRO A 119 11.18 -1.98 -0.80
N ALA A 120 10.73 -2.26 0.43
CA ALA A 120 10.25 -3.59 0.79
C ALA A 120 9.01 -3.97 -0.03
N MET A 121 8.06 -3.05 -0.22
CA MET A 121 6.88 -3.27 -1.07
C MET A 121 7.23 -3.40 -2.54
N VAL A 122 8.08 -2.50 -3.07
CA VAL A 122 8.51 -2.53 -4.48
C VAL A 122 9.22 -3.83 -4.83
N ARG A 123 10.05 -4.37 -3.93
CA ARG A 123 10.76 -5.63 -4.14
C ARG A 123 9.87 -6.87 -3.99
N ALA A 124 8.72 -6.73 -3.35
CA ALA A 124 7.79 -7.83 -3.11
C ALA A 124 6.80 -8.01 -4.28
N ALA A 125 6.41 -6.92 -4.94
CA ALA A 125 5.45 -6.90 -6.05
C ALA A 125 6.06 -7.42 -7.36
#